data_AF-A0A2D9X1M1-F1
#
_entry.id   AF-A0A2D9X1M1-F1
#
_cell.length_a   1.000
_cell.length_b   1.000
_cell.length_c   1.000
_cell.angle_alpha   90.00
_cell.angle_beta   90.00
_cell.angle_gamma   90.00
#
_symmetry.space_group_name_H-M   'P 1'
#
loop_
_entity.id
_entity.type
_entity.pdbx_description
1 polymer ?
#
loop_
_entity_poly.entity_id
_entity_poly.type
_entity_poly.pdbx_seq_one_letter_code
_entity_poly.pdbx_strand_id
1 'polypeptide(L)'
;MMYDTSDAFPLDSTESVDTDGDGLGDNEEVSVGSDPNNPPNTKAQLELMLANYYEANTPEACKNINNWNTNQITDINKLFHEKTLFNCDISNWDVTNVTDMTQMFHSANTFNQDLSNWNVSSVTSCDLFSQYSGLDNAYLPNFTNCP
;
A
#
# COMPACT_ATOMS: atom_id res chain seq x y z
N MET A 1 -5.78 -24.80 -28.65
CA MET A 1 -4.93 -23.66 -28.26
C MET A 1 -4.82 -23.76 -26.75
N MET A 2 -3.59 -23.78 -26.23
CA MET A 2 -3.35 -24.03 -24.80
C MET A 2 -3.92 -22.87 -23.99
N TYR A 3 -4.66 -23.20 -22.94
CA TYR A 3 -5.24 -22.24 -22.01
C TYR A 3 -4.12 -21.54 -21.25
N ASP A 4 -4.18 -20.21 -21.21
CA ASP A 4 -3.47 -19.39 -20.24
C ASP A 4 -4.25 -19.45 -18.92
N THR A 5 -3.58 -19.77 -17.82
CA THR A 5 -4.17 -19.98 -16.50
C THR A 5 -3.53 -19.07 -15.45
N SER A 6 -3.20 -17.83 -15.81
CA SER A 6 -2.57 -16.86 -14.91
C SER A 6 -3.43 -15.59 -14.74
N ASP A 7 -4.39 -15.70 -13.80
CA ASP A 7 -4.90 -14.69 -12.84
C ASP A 7 -5.70 -13.42 -13.25
N ALA A 8 -6.76 -13.18 -12.45
CA ALA A 8 -7.77 -12.10 -12.32
C ALA A 8 -8.79 -11.78 -13.47
N PHE A 9 -10.10 -11.98 -13.19
CA PHE A 9 -11.30 -11.95 -14.06
C PHE A 9 -12.06 -10.59 -14.16
N PRO A 10 -13.07 -10.40 -15.07
CA PRO A 10 -13.37 -11.10 -16.35
C PRO A 10 -13.36 -10.17 -17.59
N LEU A 11 -13.14 -10.75 -18.79
CA LEU A 11 -13.30 -10.11 -20.10
C LEU A 11 -14.68 -9.47 -20.29
N ASP A 12 -14.71 -8.14 -20.37
CA ASP A 12 -15.83 -7.39 -20.96
C ASP A 12 -15.51 -7.07 -22.42
N SER A 13 -16.53 -7.12 -23.28
CA SER A 13 -16.43 -6.80 -24.71
C SER A 13 -16.65 -5.31 -25.01
N THR A 14 -16.74 -4.47 -23.98
CA THR A 14 -17.01 -3.02 -24.11
C THR A 14 -15.76 -2.14 -24.09
N GLU A 15 -14.57 -2.72 -23.97
CA GLU A 15 -13.31 -2.00 -23.76
C GLU A 15 -12.91 -1.22 -25.02
N SER A 16 -12.95 0.11 -24.94
CA SER A 16 -12.53 1.00 -26.04
C SER A 16 -12.11 2.39 -25.58
N VAL A 17 -12.03 2.62 -24.26
CA VAL A 17 -11.67 3.90 -23.68
C VAL A 17 -10.32 3.74 -22.98
N ASP A 18 -9.39 4.58 -23.43
CA ASP A 18 -8.08 4.86 -22.86
C ASP A 18 -8.20 6.33 -22.43
N THR A 19 -8.68 6.52 -21.19
CA THR A 19 -9.12 7.85 -20.70
C THR A 19 -7.95 8.81 -20.56
N ASP A 20 -6.74 8.31 -20.32
CA ASP A 20 -5.54 9.10 -20.05
C ASP A 20 -4.46 9.03 -21.16
N GLY A 21 -4.62 8.14 -22.15
CA GLY A 21 -3.89 8.12 -23.41
C GLY A 21 -2.55 7.36 -23.36
N ASP A 22 -2.41 6.38 -22.46
CA ASP A 22 -1.16 5.66 -22.21
C ASP A 22 -0.99 4.39 -23.08
N GLY A 23 -2.05 4.00 -23.79
CA GLY A 23 -2.08 2.83 -24.68
C GLY A 23 -2.50 1.52 -24.02
N LEU A 24 -2.92 1.54 -22.75
CA LEU A 24 -3.64 0.48 -22.06
C LEU A 24 -5.11 0.92 -21.90
N GLY A 25 -6.06 0.00 -22.10
CA GLY A 25 -7.47 0.32 -21.85
C GLY A 25 -7.75 0.38 -20.34
N ASP A 26 -8.73 1.18 -19.91
CA ASP A 26 -9.14 1.43 -18.50
C ASP A 26 -9.45 0.14 -17.65
N ASN A 27 -9.35 -1.04 -18.25
CA ASN A 27 -9.70 -2.38 -17.74
C ASN A 27 -8.62 -3.45 -17.99
N GLU A 28 -7.66 -3.21 -18.89
CA GLU A 28 -6.30 -3.79 -18.77
C GLU A 28 -5.44 -2.97 -17.78
N GLU A 29 -5.90 -1.78 -17.39
CA GLU A 29 -5.32 -0.94 -16.34
C GLU A 29 -5.48 -1.60 -14.96
N VAL A 30 -4.67 -2.61 -14.68
CA VAL A 30 -4.47 -3.15 -13.31
C VAL A 30 -3.53 -2.25 -12.49
N SER A 31 -3.12 -1.10 -13.05
CA SER A 31 -2.07 -0.23 -12.53
C SER A 31 -2.53 0.84 -11.56
N VAL A 32 -3.63 0.64 -10.82
CA VAL A 32 -3.87 1.45 -9.63
C VAL A 32 -2.67 1.28 -8.69
N GLY A 33 -1.91 2.37 -8.48
CA GLY A 33 -0.71 2.43 -7.66
C GLY A 33 0.59 2.74 -8.41
N SER A 34 0.93 2.00 -9.46
CA SER A 34 2.16 2.26 -10.24
C SER A 34 1.92 3.22 -11.40
N ASP A 35 0.68 3.44 -11.79
CA ASP A 35 0.33 4.50 -12.72
C ASP A 35 0.36 5.87 -12.01
N PRO A 36 1.24 6.80 -12.42
CA PRO A 36 1.25 8.15 -11.88
C PRO A 36 -0.02 8.96 -12.19
N ASN A 37 -0.86 8.54 -13.15
CA ASN A 37 -2.08 9.23 -13.54
C ASN A 37 -3.31 8.83 -12.70
N ASN A 38 -3.32 7.62 -12.13
CA ASN A 38 -4.39 7.10 -11.27
C ASN A 38 -3.89 6.54 -9.91
N PRO A 39 -3.28 7.39 -9.05
CA PRO A 39 -2.78 6.97 -7.76
C PRO A 39 -3.91 6.69 -6.76
N PRO A 40 -3.72 5.81 -5.75
CA PRO A 40 -4.69 5.65 -4.68
C PRO A 40 -4.92 6.99 -3.96
N ASN A 41 -6.15 7.47 -3.99
CA ASN A 41 -6.54 8.73 -3.34
C ASN A 41 -7.44 8.53 -2.10
N THR A 42 -7.82 7.28 -1.83
CA THR A 42 -8.53 6.88 -0.61
C THR A 42 -7.90 5.66 0.02
N LYS A 43 -8.11 5.50 1.33
CA LYS A 43 -7.76 4.29 2.06
C LYS A 43 -8.37 3.03 1.43
N ALA A 44 -9.63 3.09 1.02
CA ALA A 44 -10.34 1.95 0.44
C ALA A 44 -9.69 1.48 -0.87
N GLN A 45 -9.27 2.41 -1.73
CA GLN A 45 -8.51 2.06 -2.94
C GLN A 45 -7.15 1.44 -2.59
N LEU A 46 -6.44 2.00 -1.61
CA LEU A 46 -5.17 1.43 -1.15
C LEU A 46 -5.36 0.00 -0.59
N GLU A 47 -6.40 -0.23 0.22
CA GLU A 47 -6.75 -1.56 0.74
C GLU A 47 -7.08 -2.56 -0.38
N LEU A 48 -7.81 -2.13 -1.42
CA LEU A 48 -8.12 -2.96 -2.59
C LEU A 48 -6.85 -3.34 -3.36
N MET A 49 -5.96 -2.37 -3.59
CA MET A 49 -4.69 -2.60 -4.27
C MET A 49 -3.77 -3.56 -3.49
N LEU A 50 -3.81 -3.49 -2.16
CA LEU A 50 -3.01 -4.35 -1.29
C LEU A 50 -3.53 -5.80 -1.22
N ALA A 51 -4.76 -6.08 -1.66
CA ALA A 51 -5.36 -7.42 -1.59
C ALA A 51 -4.47 -8.48 -2.24
N ASN A 52 -3.90 -8.18 -3.41
CA ASN A 52 -3.03 -9.08 -4.17
C ASN A 52 -1.70 -9.39 -3.47
N TYR A 53 -1.24 -8.51 -2.59
CA TYR A 53 0.05 -8.61 -1.89
C TYR A 53 -0.06 -9.46 -0.62
N TYR A 54 -1.24 -9.47 0.01
CA TYR A 54 -1.49 -10.23 1.23
C TYR A 54 -1.52 -11.74 1.03
N GLU A 55 -1.84 -12.21 -0.16
CA GLU A 55 -1.99 -13.63 -0.45
C GLU A 55 -0.68 -14.28 -0.93
N ALA A 56 0.21 -13.51 -1.55
CA ALA A 56 1.40 -14.04 -2.19
C ALA A 56 2.65 -14.07 -1.28
N ASN A 57 2.88 -13.03 -0.46
CA ASN A 57 4.12 -12.82 0.31
C ASN A 57 5.41 -13.24 -0.44
N THR A 58 5.53 -12.87 -1.71
CA THR A 58 6.71 -13.16 -2.53
C THR A 58 7.45 -11.87 -2.89
N PRO A 59 8.76 -11.93 -3.17
CA PRO A 59 9.50 -10.79 -3.70
C PRO A 59 8.90 -10.21 -4.99
N GLU A 60 8.29 -11.06 -5.82
CA GLU A 60 7.63 -10.60 -7.06
C GLU A 60 6.34 -9.84 -6.75
N ALA A 61 5.58 -10.29 -5.74
CA ALA A 61 4.42 -9.53 -5.27
C ALA A 61 4.87 -8.15 -4.78
N CYS A 62 5.96 -8.02 -4.02
CA CYS A 62 6.42 -6.73 -3.48
C CYS A 62 7.08 -5.78 -4.49
N LYS A 63 7.23 -6.15 -5.77
CA LYS A 63 8.17 -5.48 -6.70
C LYS A 63 7.87 -4.01 -7.00
N ASN A 64 6.61 -3.60 -6.89
CA ASN A 64 6.17 -2.26 -7.33
C ASN A 64 5.48 -1.44 -6.24
N ILE A 65 5.17 -2.02 -5.08
CA ILE A 65 4.42 -1.34 -4.01
C ILE A 65 5.14 -0.09 -3.48
N ASN A 66 6.47 -0.08 -3.48
CA ASN A 66 7.26 1.06 -3.02
C ASN A 66 7.16 2.28 -3.96
N ASN A 67 6.67 2.10 -5.19
CA ASN A 67 6.53 3.18 -6.18
C ASN A 67 5.15 3.83 -6.14
N TRP A 68 4.26 3.39 -5.24
CA TRP A 68 2.91 3.92 -5.19
C TRP A 68 2.89 5.36 -4.69
N ASN A 69 2.22 6.23 -5.44
CA ASN A 69 1.96 7.59 -4.99
C ASN A 69 0.80 7.59 -3.98
N THR A 70 1.13 7.75 -2.70
CA THR A 70 0.17 7.76 -1.57
C THR A 70 -0.13 9.17 -1.06
N ASN A 71 0.30 10.22 -1.76
CA ASN A 71 0.32 11.58 -1.21
C ASN A 71 -1.08 12.17 -0.95
N GLN A 72 -2.14 11.63 -1.54
CA GLN A 72 -3.50 12.12 -1.34
C GLN A 72 -4.20 11.45 -0.15
N ILE A 73 -3.59 10.44 0.46
CA ILE A 73 -4.22 9.63 1.50
C ILE A 73 -4.00 10.30 2.86
N THR A 74 -5.09 10.50 3.60
CA THR A 74 -5.08 11.16 4.91
C THR A 74 -5.27 10.20 6.10
N ASP A 75 -5.73 8.98 5.85
CA ASP A 75 -5.98 7.93 6.84
C ASP A 75 -5.46 6.58 6.34
N ILE A 76 -4.56 5.97 7.10
CA ILE A 76 -4.04 4.60 6.86
C ILE A 76 -4.09 3.76 8.14
N ASN A 77 -5.02 4.06 9.04
CA ASN A 77 -5.23 3.26 10.25
C ASN A 77 -5.46 1.79 9.91
N LYS A 78 -4.90 0.88 10.72
CA LYS A 78 -5.07 -0.57 10.57
C LYS A 78 -4.73 -1.16 9.18
N LEU A 79 -4.08 -0.42 8.30
CA LEU A 79 -3.88 -0.84 6.91
C LEU A 79 -3.20 -2.21 6.81
N PHE A 80 -2.24 -2.47 7.70
CA PHE A 80 -1.52 -3.73 7.83
C PHE A 80 -1.80 -4.47 9.14
N HIS A 81 -2.93 -4.18 9.80
CA HIS A 81 -3.33 -4.85 11.03
C HIS A 81 -3.47 -6.37 10.80
N GLU A 82 -2.80 -7.16 11.64
CA GLU A 82 -2.78 -8.64 11.58
C GLU A 82 -2.27 -9.21 10.25
N LYS A 83 -1.57 -8.41 9.42
CA LYS A 83 -0.91 -8.91 8.20
C LYS A 83 0.39 -9.60 8.54
N THR A 84 0.28 -10.76 9.19
CA THR A 84 1.39 -11.50 9.80
C THR A 84 2.51 -11.86 8.83
N LEU A 85 2.19 -12.01 7.54
CA LEU A 85 3.15 -12.35 6.48
C LEU A 85 3.70 -11.13 5.73
N PHE A 86 3.07 -9.95 5.82
CA PHE A 86 3.46 -8.79 5.01
C PHE A 86 4.82 -8.25 5.43
N ASN A 87 5.74 -8.10 4.47
CA ASN A 87 7.06 -7.50 4.68
C ASN A 87 7.60 -6.81 3.41
N CYS A 88 6.72 -6.25 2.58
CA CYS A 88 7.14 -5.52 1.40
C CYS A 88 7.71 -4.15 1.76
N ASP A 89 8.74 -3.71 1.02
CA ASP A 89 9.32 -2.37 1.16
C ASP A 89 8.32 -1.29 0.75
N ILE A 90 8.04 -0.37 1.67
CA ILE A 90 7.15 0.79 1.52
C ILE A 90 7.82 2.07 2.02
N SER A 91 9.15 2.06 2.13
CA SER A 91 9.96 3.17 2.65
C SER A 91 9.80 4.48 1.87
N ASN A 92 9.40 4.42 0.60
CA ASN A 92 9.20 5.58 -0.28
C ASN A 92 7.75 6.13 -0.28
N TRP A 93 6.82 5.52 0.45
CA TRP A 93 5.46 6.06 0.53
C TRP A 93 5.45 7.49 1.07
N ASP A 94 4.75 8.39 0.37
CA ASP A 94 4.52 9.75 0.84
C ASP A 94 3.37 9.75 1.83
N VAL A 95 3.72 9.90 3.12
CA VAL A 95 2.78 9.96 4.24
C VAL A 95 2.59 11.37 4.80
N THR A 96 3.05 12.40 4.08
CA THR A 96 3.05 13.80 4.59
C THR A 96 1.67 14.35 4.91
N ASN A 97 0.62 13.85 4.26
CA ASN A 97 -0.78 14.25 4.49
C ASN A 97 -1.54 13.31 5.44
N VAL A 98 -0.91 12.24 5.92
CA VAL A 98 -1.54 11.26 6.80
C VAL A 98 -1.69 11.85 8.21
N THR A 99 -2.88 11.69 8.77
CA THR A 99 -3.24 12.18 10.12
C THR A 99 -3.49 11.05 11.12
N ASP A 100 -3.90 9.87 10.64
CA ASP A 100 -4.18 8.69 11.46
C ASP A 100 -3.41 7.45 10.97
N MET A 101 -2.56 6.92 11.85
CA MET A 101 -1.78 5.68 11.71
C MET A 101 -2.07 4.69 12.84
N THR A 102 -3.20 4.82 13.53
CA THR A 102 -3.59 3.95 14.65
C THR A 102 -3.56 2.48 14.21
N GLN A 103 -2.87 1.64 14.98
CA GLN A 103 -2.76 0.19 14.74
C GLN A 103 -2.25 -0.20 13.33
N MET A 104 -1.56 0.68 12.61
CA MET A 104 -1.17 0.46 11.21
C MET A 104 -0.47 -0.89 10.99
N PHE A 105 0.47 -1.27 11.84
CA PHE A 105 1.21 -2.54 11.83
C PHE A 105 0.94 -3.40 13.07
N HIS A 106 -0.15 -3.15 13.79
CA HIS A 106 -0.44 -3.93 15.00
C HIS A 106 -0.55 -5.43 14.65
N SER A 107 0.20 -6.28 15.36
CA SER A 107 0.30 -7.72 15.07
C SER A 107 0.83 -8.10 13.67
N ALA A 108 1.50 -7.20 12.95
CA ALA A 108 2.18 -7.51 11.68
C ALA A 108 3.55 -8.17 11.94
N ASN A 109 3.55 -9.44 12.35
CA ASN A 109 4.72 -10.09 12.97
C ASN A 109 5.98 -10.15 12.11
N THR A 110 5.86 -10.21 10.78
CA THR A 110 7.03 -10.31 9.87
C THR A 110 7.51 -8.94 9.37
N PHE A 111 6.72 -7.88 9.53
CA PHE A 111 7.04 -6.57 8.96
C PHE A 111 8.22 -5.92 9.69
N ASN A 112 9.31 -5.63 8.96
CA ASN A 112 10.52 -5.01 9.50
C ASN A 112 11.27 -4.15 8.46
N GLN A 113 10.55 -3.27 7.76
CA GLN A 113 11.13 -2.34 6.79
C GLN A 113 11.52 -1.02 7.45
N ASP A 114 12.55 -0.34 6.94
CA ASP A 114 13.00 0.94 7.47
C ASP A 114 12.05 2.09 7.10
N LEU A 115 11.33 2.60 8.09
CA LEU A 115 10.38 3.72 7.96
C LEU A 115 10.92 5.01 8.61
N SER A 116 12.18 5.03 9.05
CA SER A 116 12.77 6.17 9.77
C SER A 116 12.78 7.48 8.98
N ASN A 117 12.70 7.39 7.65
CA ASN A 117 12.65 8.55 6.73
C ASN A 117 11.24 9.13 6.53
N TRP A 118 10.19 8.48 7.03
CA TRP A 118 8.82 8.98 6.86
C TRP A 118 8.62 10.31 7.58
N ASN A 119 8.10 11.30 6.84
CA ASN A 119 7.68 12.56 7.44
C ASN A 119 6.29 12.42 8.08
N VAL A 120 6.27 12.14 9.37
CA VAL A 120 5.05 11.94 10.17
C VAL A 120 4.60 13.18 10.95
N SER A 121 5.02 14.37 10.52
CA SER A 121 4.70 15.63 11.24
C SER A 121 3.19 15.96 11.29
N SER A 122 2.40 15.46 10.34
CA SER A 122 0.95 15.64 10.27
C SER A 122 0.16 14.61 11.10
N VAL A 123 0.81 13.55 11.58
CA VAL A 123 0.14 12.46 12.30
C VAL A 123 -0.24 12.91 13.71
N THR A 124 -1.51 12.78 14.06
CA THR A 124 -2.04 13.10 15.39
C THR A 124 -2.52 11.87 16.16
N SER A 125 -2.70 10.73 15.48
CA SER A 125 -3.13 9.47 16.08
C SER A 125 -2.23 8.34 15.60
N CYS A 126 -1.50 7.68 16.51
CA CYS A 126 -0.69 6.51 16.17
C CYS A 126 -0.62 5.48 17.30
N ASP A 127 -1.70 5.40 18.09
CA ASP A 127 -1.83 4.40 19.15
C ASP A 127 -1.59 2.99 18.62
N LEU A 128 -0.78 2.22 19.34
CA LEU A 128 -0.45 0.83 19.01
C LEU A 128 0.12 0.64 17.59
N PHE A 129 0.72 1.68 16.99
CA PHE A 129 1.23 1.70 15.62
C PHE A 129 1.89 0.39 15.17
N SER A 130 2.82 -0.13 15.98
CA SER A 130 3.61 -1.33 15.67
C SER A 130 3.65 -2.36 16.79
N GLN A 131 2.72 -2.28 17.76
CA GLN A 131 2.72 -3.23 18.88
C GLN A 131 2.51 -4.66 18.36
N TYR A 132 3.34 -5.60 18.82
CA TYR A 132 3.39 -7.01 18.36
C TYR A 132 3.78 -7.22 16.90
N SER A 133 4.31 -6.19 16.22
CA SER A 133 4.95 -6.35 14.91
C SER A 133 6.40 -6.82 15.01
N GLY A 134 7.02 -7.11 13.86
CA GLY A 134 8.46 -7.38 13.75
C GLY A 134 9.34 -6.13 13.64
N LEU A 135 8.75 -4.93 13.69
CA LEU A 135 9.41 -3.68 13.36
C LEU A 135 10.42 -3.28 14.44
N ASP A 136 11.70 -3.15 14.06
CA ASP A 136 12.76 -2.71 14.95
C ASP A 136 12.57 -1.23 15.36
N ASN A 137 12.95 -0.90 16.60
CA ASN A 137 12.87 0.48 17.08
C ASN A 137 13.72 1.46 16.25
N ALA A 138 14.82 1.02 15.64
CA ALA A 138 15.65 1.83 14.76
C ALA A 138 14.96 2.19 13.43
N TYR A 139 13.92 1.44 13.04
CA TYR A 139 13.16 1.61 11.80
C TYR A 139 11.84 2.35 12.01
N LEU A 140 11.55 2.81 13.23
CA LEU A 140 10.34 3.56 13.52
C LEU A 140 10.41 5.00 12.96
N PRO A 141 9.31 5.54 12.43
CA PRO A 141 9.18 6.97 12.19
C PRO A 141 9.31 7.77 13.49
N ASN A 142 9.80 9.00 13.37
CA ASN A 142 9.92 9.91 14.51
C ASN A 142 8.59 10.64 14.80
N PHE A 143 7.70 10.00 15.55
CA PHE A 143 6.43 10.60 15.98
C PHE A 143 6.67 11.66 17.06
N THR A 144 6.44 12.94 16.73
CA THR A 144 6.53 14.05 17.70
C THR A 144 5.18 14.47 18.27
N ASN A 145 4.08 14.06 17.65
CA ASN A 145 2.72 14.51 17.93
C ASN A 145 1.78 13.39 18.43
N CYS A 146 2.31 12.18 18.66
CA CYS A 146 1.58 11.08 19.29
C CYS A 146 1.99 10.92 20.76
N PRO A 147 1.07 11.06 21.71
CA PRO A 147 1.35 10.87 23.13
C PRO A 147 1.50 9.41 23.55
#